data_AF-A0A7X8B3H6-F1
#
_entry.id   AF-A0A7X8B3H6-F1
#
_cell.length_a   1.000
_cell.length_b   1.000
_cell.length_c   1.000
_cell.angle_alpha   90.00
_cell.angle_beta   90.00
_cell.angle_gamma   90.00
#
_symmetry.space_group_name_H-M   'P 1'
#
loop_
_entity.id
_entity.type
_entity.pdbx_description
1 polymer ?
#
loop_
_entity_poly.entity_id
_entity_poly.type
_entity_poly.pdbx_seq_one_letter_code
_entity_poly.pdbx_strand_id
1 'polypeptide(L)'
;MEMKEFVRTSLKKVSQKVRDGSLDKHEEGYDDAEEMLLDWIWIELKEESPDKDAVIDMDLDDLYEIIEGSADLYEDYHILLESLRSDEVR
;
A
#
# COMPACT_ATOMS: atom_id res chain seq x y z
N MET A 1 -10.40 7.20 -15.00
CA MET A 1 -9.21 6.91 -14.19
C MET A 1 -9.16 5.41 -14.08
N GLU A 2 -8.05 4.77 -14.44
CA GLU A 2 -7.89 3.32 -14.33
C GLU A 2 -7.58 2.91 -12.88
N MET A 3 -7.88 1.67 -12.47
CA MET A 3 -7.61 1.18 -11.10
C MET A 3 -6.17 1.47 -10.66
N LYS A 4 -5.22 1.30 -11.59
CA LYS A 4 -3.80 1.61 -11.42
C LYS A 4 -3.53 3.06 -10.98
N GLU A 5 -4.30 4.04 -11.45
CA GLU A 5 -4.14 5.44 -11.07
C GLU A 5 -4.63 5.72 -9.64
N PHE A 6 -5.65 4.97 -9.19
CA PHE A 6 -6.10 5.01 -7.80
C PHE A 6 -5.08 4.35 -6.88
N VAL A 7 -4.56 3.17 -7.25
CA VAL A 7 -3.46 2.50 -6.52
C VAL A 7 -2.25 3.43 -6.36
N ARG A 8 -1.86 4.13 -7.44
CA ARG A 8 -0.79 5.15 -7.39
C ARG A 8 -1.07 6.23 -6.36
N THR A 9 -2.31 6.71 -6.30
CA THR A 9 -2.72 7.77 -5.39
C THR A 9 -2.71 7.28 -3.94
N SER A 10 -3.25 6.08 -3.70
CA SER A 10 -3.23 5.41 -2.41
C SER A 10 -1.81 5.19 -1.90
N LEU A 11 -0.91 4.64 -2.73
CA LEU A 11 0.50 4.45 -2.38
C LEU A 11 1.18 5.75 -1.94
N LYS A 12 0.95 6.85 -2.68
CA LYS A 12 1.49 8.16 -2.31
C LYS A 12 0.95 8.67 -0.98
N LYS A 13 -0.34 8.45 -0.69
CA LYS A 13 -0.95 8.81 0.61
C LYS A 13 -0.38 7.99 1.74
N VAL A 14 -0.24 6.67 1.57
CA VAL A 14 0.39 5.80 2.56
C VAL A 14 1.82 6.26 2.84
N SER A 15 2.63 6.48 1.79
CA SER A 15 4.00 7.00 1.93
C SER A 15 4.04 8.31 2.75
N GLN A 16 3.11 9.23 2.48
CA GLN A 16 3.00 10.46 3.24
C GLN A 16 2.60 10.21 4.71
N LYS A 17 1.61 9.35 4.96
CA LYS A 17 1.17 9.03 6.33
C LYS A 17 2.25 8.33 7.15
N VAL A 18 3.04 7.44 6.54
CA VAL A 18 4.21 6.82 7.16
C VAL A 18 5.23 7.90 7.54
N ARG A 19 5.56 8.80 6.60
CA ARG A 19 6.51 9.90 6.86
C ARG A 19 6.03 10.85 7.96
N ASP A 20 4.73 11.12 7.98
CA ASP A 20 4.10 12.03 8.94
C ASP A 20 3.83 11.33 10.30
N GLY A 21 4.18 10.04 10.45
CA GLY A 21 4.02 9.25 11.67
C GLY A 21 2.58 8.91 12.03
N SER A 22 1.67 8.97 11.06
CA SER A 22 0.24 8.69 11.23
C SER A 22 -0.13 7.21 11.11
N LEU A 23 0.77 6.41 10.55
CA LEU A 23 0.65 4.94 10.49
C LEU A 23 1.68 4.33 11.45
N ASP A 24 1.23 3.36 12.25
CA ASP A 24 2.08 2.67 13.21
C ASP A 24 2.76 1.49 12.55
N LYS A 25 4.08 1.56 12.39
CA LYS A 25 4.88 0.48 11.79
C LYS A 25 4.94 -0.80 12.63
N HIS A 26 4.48 -0.75 13.87
CA HIS A 26 4.42 -1.89 14.78
C HIS A 26 2.96 -2.26 15.10
N GLU A 27 2.05 -1.97 14.17
CA GLU A 27 0.63 -2.26 14.32
C GLU A 27 0.41 -3.74 14.69
N GLU A 28 -0.23 -3.98 15.84
CA GLU A 28 -0.52 -5.35 16.29
C GLU A 28 -1.44 -6.05 15.28
N GLY A 29 -1.02 -7.21 14.79
CA GLY A 29 -1.81 -8.02 13.85
C GLY A 29 -1.10 -8.32 12.53
N TYR A 30 0.03 -7.66 12.26
CA TYR A 30 0.89 -7.99 11.12
C TYR A 30 2.21 -8.59 11.59
N ASP A 31 2.57 -9.73 11.01
CA ASP A 31 3.88 -10.38 11.20
C ASP A 31 4.84 -10.07 10.04
N ASP A 32 4.35 -9.41 8.99
CA ASP A 32 5.09 -9.10 7.77
C ASP A 32 4.80 -7.67 7.29
N ALA A 33 5.87 -6.92 7.00
CA ALA A 33 5.79 -5.52 6.58
C ALA A 33 5.18 -5.35 5.18
N GLU A 34 5.24 -6.37 4.33
CA GLU A 34 4.67 -6.37 2.98
C GLU A 34 3.14 -6.49 3.05
N GLU A 35 2.65 -7.43 3.86
CA GLU A 35 1.22 -7.59 4.16
C GLU A 35 0.62 -6.31 4.77
N MET A 36 1.29 -5.73 5.77
CA MET A 36 0.88 -4.48 6.39
C MET A 36 0.83 -3.32 5.38
N LEU A 37 1.86 -3.19 4.52
CA LEU A 37 1.90 -2.15 3.51
C LEU A 37 0.79 -2.31 2.48
N LEU A 38 0.55 -3.53 1.98
CA LEU A 38 -0.51 -3.82 1.03
C LEU A 38 -1.88 -3.51 1.64
N ASP A 39 -2.12 -3.88 2.89
CA ASP A 39 -3.39 -3.58 3.57
C ASP A 39 -3.60 -2.07 3.77
N TRP A 40 -2.58 -1.32 4.16
CA TRP A 40 -2.68 0.15 4.23
C TRP A 40 -3.01 0.78 2.86
N ILE A 41 -2.39 0.28 1.78
CA ILE A 41 -2.70 0.75 0.42
C ILE A 41 -4.14 0.39 0.07
N TRP A 42 -4.60 -0.81 0.41
CA TRP A 42 -5.98 -1.26 0.18
C TRP A 42 -6.99 -0.41 0.96
N ILE A 43 -6.71 -0.05 2.21
CA ILE A 43 -7.52 0.86 3.03
C ILE A 43 -7.65 2.23 2.36
N GLU A 44 -6.54 2.84 1.94
CA GLU A 44 -6.60 4.12 1.22
C GLU A 44 -7.35 3.99 -0.12
N LEU A 45 -7.15 2.88 -0.83
CA LEU A 45 -7.82 2.62 -2.11
C LEU A 45 -9.33 2.48 -1.94
N LYS A 46 -9.79 1.87 -0.84
CA LYS A 46 -11.21 1.84 -0.46
C LYS A 46 -11.76 3.22 -0.17
N GLU A 47 -10.95 4.22 0.19
CA GLU A 47 -11.42 5.60 0.38
C GLU A 47 -11.43 6.39 -0.94
N GLU A 48 -10.45 6.16 -1.83
CA GLU A 48 -10.28 6.93 -3.07
C GLU A 48 -11.07 6.39 -4.27
N SER A 49 -11.22 5.07 -4.40
CA SER A 49 -11.86 4.48 -5.59
C SER A 49 -13.34 4.86 -5.66
N PRO A 50 -13.86 5.28 -6.82
CA PRO A 50 -15.30 5.49 -7.03
C PRO A 50 -16.08 4.17 -7.07
N ASP A 51 -15.41 3.07 -7.40
CA ASP A 51 -15.97 1.72 -7.42
C ASP A 51 -15.52 0.99 -6.15
N LYS A 52 -16.32 1.11 -5.09
CA LYS A 52 -16.04 0.49 -3.79
C LYS A 52 -16.21 -1.02 -3.86
N ASP A 53 -17.19 -1.49 -4.63
CA ASP A 53 -17.49 -2.91 -4.75
C ASP A 53 -16.31 -3.65 -5.38
N ALA A 54 -15.72 -3.08 -6.45
CA ALA A 54 -14.52 -3.65 -7.07
C ALA A 54 -13.31 -3.71 -6.12
N VAL A 55 -13.16 -2.75 -5.20
CA VAL A 55 -12.05 -2.77 -4.23
C VAL A 55 -12.34 -3.73 -3.08
N ILE A 56 -13.60 -3.87 -2.67
CA ILE A 56 -14.02 -4.81 -1.62
C ILE A 56 -13.82 -6.26 -2.08
N ASP A 57 -14.09 -6.54 -3.36
CA ASP A 57 -13.92 -7.88 -3.94
C ASP A 57 -12.46 -8.21 -4.28
N MET A 58 -11.55 -7.23 -4.19
CA MET A 58 -10.12 -7.37 -4.48
C MET A 58 -9.36 -7.77 -3.21
N ASP A 59 -8.49 -8.77 -3.33
CA ASP A 59 -7.60 -9.19 -2.25
C ASP A 59 -6.20 -8.51 -2.34
N LEU A 60 -5.30 -8.86 -1.40
CA LEU A 60 -3.96 -8.29 -1.38
C LEU A 60 -3.09 -8.80 -2.54
N ASP A 61 -3.36 -10.02 -3.04
CA ASP A 61 -2.63 -10.61 -4.16
C ASP A 61 -3.00 -9.88 -5.47
N ASP A 62 -4.29 -9.62 -5.70
CA ASP A 62 -4.78 -8.81 -6.81
C ASP A 62 -4.18 -7.39 -6.78
N LEU A 63 -4.12 -6.77 -5.60
CA LEU A 63 -3.50 -5.46 -5.42
C LEU A 63 -2.01 -5.50 -5.76
N TYR A 64 -1.31 -6.54 -5.30
CA TYR A 64 0.10 -6.74 -5.62
C TYR A 64 0.32 -6.91 -7.12
N GLU A 65 -0.51 -7.71 -7.82
CA GLU A 65 -0.43 -7.87 -9.28
C GLU A 65 -0.56 -6.54 -10.03
N ILE A 66 -1.44 -5.64 -9.57
CA ILE A 66 -1.60 -4.31 -10.17
C ILE A 66 -0.33 -3.46 -9.96
N ILE A 67 0.29 -3.54 -8.79
CA ILE A 67 1.53 -2.83 -8.46
C ILE A 67 2.69 -3.39 -9.30
N GLU A 68 2.87 -4.72 -9.32
CA GLU A 68 3.92 -5.42 -10.07
C GLU A 68 3.79 -5.18 -11.58
N GLY A 69 2.57 -5.11 -12.11
CA GLY A 69 2.28 -4.80 -13.51
C GLY A 69 2.75 -3.41 -13.97
N SER A 70 3.38 -2.62 -13.11
CA SER A 70 3.88 -1.28 -13.41
C SER A 70 5.24 -1.01 -12.78
N ALA A 71 6.30 -0.94 -13.59
CA ALA A 71 7.65 -0.64 -13.13
C ALA A 71 7.72 0.56 -12.15
N ASP A 72 7.10 1.70 -12.51
CA ASP A 72 7.08 2.89 -11.64
C ASP A 72 6.39 2.64 -10.27
N LEU A 73 5.30 1.87 -10.26
CA LEU A 73 4.55 1.61 -9.01
C LEU A 73 5.29 0.61 -8.15
N TYR A 74 5.84 -0.43 -8.78
CA TYR A 74 6.64 -1.43 -8.12
C TYR A 74 7.88 -0.80 -7.48
N GLU A 75 8.56 0.13 -8.17
CA GLU A 75 9.71 0.85 -7.61
C GLU A 75 9.29 1.71 -6.40
N ASP A 76 8.25 2.54 -6.53
CA ASP A 76 7.75 3.38 -5.43
C ASP A 76 7.32 2.52 -4.22
N TYR A 77 6.65 1.39 -4.48
CA TYR A 77 6.21 0.43 -3.48
C TYR A 77 7.40 -0.22 -2.77
N HIS A 78 8.37 -0.73 -3.52
CA HIS A 78 9.54 -1.40 -2.98
C HIS A 78 10.42 -0.45 -2.15
N ILE A 79 10.57 0.81 -2.57
CA ILE A 79 11.28 1.83 -1.78
C ILE A 79 10.60 2.03 -0.42
N LEU A 80 9.26 2.12 -0.40
CA LEU A 80 8.52 2.30 0.83
C LEU A 80 8.62 1.05 1.73
N LEU A 81 8.46 -0.14 1.16
CA LEU A 81 8.59 -1.41 1.86
C LEU A 81 9.95 -1.55 2.56
N GLU A 82 11.04 -1.26 1.83
CA GLU A 82 12.39 -1.31 2.41
C GLU A 82 12.58 -0.30 3.54
N SER A 83 11.87 0.84 3.51
CA SER A 83 11.90 1.83 4.58
C SER A 83 11.14 1.38 5.85
N LEU A 84 10.18 0.47 5.71
CA LEU A 84 9.46 -0.14 6.82
C LEU A 84 10.33 -1.25 7.45
N ARG A 85 10.92 -2.12 6.62
CA ARG A 85 11.83 -3.20 7.06
C ARG A 85 13.13 -2.68 7.69
N SER A 86 13.68 -1.58 7.17
CA SER A 86 14.95 -1.03 7.67
C SER A 86 14.86 -0.46 9.09
N ASP A 87 13.66 -0.12 9.58
CA ASP A 87 13.46 0.31 10.96
C ASP A 87 13.42 -0.86 11.96
N GLU A 88 13.25 -2.11 11.52
CA GLU A 88 13.25 -3.30 12.39
C GLU A 88 14.67 -3.72 12.86
N VAL A 89 15.73 -3.14 12.29
CA VAL A 89 17.14 -3.56 12.50
C VAL A 89 17.89 -2.65 13.50
N ARG A 90 17.24 -2.00 14.47
CA ARG A 90 17.92 -1.12 15.44
C ARG A 90 17.73 -1.44 16.90
#